data_AF-A0A970KMN9-F1
#
_entry.id   AF-A0A970KMN9-F1
#
_cell.length_a   1.000
_cell.length_b   1.000
_cell.length_c   1.000
_cell.angle_alpha   90.00
_cell.angle_beta   90.00
_cell.angle_gamma   90.00
#
_symmetry.space_group_name_H-M   'P 1'
#
loop_
_entity.id
_entity.type
_entity.pdbx_description
1 polymer ?
#
loop_
_entity_poly.entity_id
_entity_poly.type
_entity_poly.pdbx_seq_one_letter_code
_entity_poly.pdbx_strand_id
1 'polypeptide(L)'
;MKTLREAFARVRNRPLILIFLAIATFVLCIIEQFNPFVEKYGSLKTLITLDYMEYLAKFAQDIKASAATPGIMVTSIIVFILLVSACASIFAVFFSGYAQVMYLSVLGYKPKKGDFKSGINRHFIKMSLLFIFFVIFTIVFVILMAYTVVPAIMSIKIFFAGDSRIFFQMLLLIILTIMLLYFALVFYVMYWSFSVPGIIGFKRGGVLVALRMVNGYCWYLMPRATLFIFAIGVSELIMLALNYGRGSAAYAIFALFLNWIMKLAILFPYINFVFGVFVEMKEDMFPSRQ
;
A
#
# COMPACT_ATOMS: atom_id res chain seq x y z
N MET A 1 9.85 14.91 -15.78
CA MET A 1 9.51 14.90 -17.23
C MET A 1 10.22 13.79 -18.01
N LYS A 2 11.54 13.57 -17.86
CA LYS A 2 12.26 12.43 -18.51
C LYS A 2 11.63 11.07 -18.18
N THR A 3 11.31 10.84 -16.91
CA THR A 3 10.69 9.60 -16.40
C THR A 3 9.32 9.27 -17.01
N LEU A 4 8.47 10.26 -17.25
CA LEU A 4 7.12 10.06 -17.81
C LEU A 4 7.15 9.76 -19.30
N ARG A 5 8.02 10.47 -20.06
CA ARG A 5 8.25 10.20 -21.49
C ARG A 5 8.82 8.80 -21.69
N GLU A 6 9.78 8.39 -20.85
CA GLU A 6 10.34 7.04 -20.87
C GLU A 6 9.30 5.98 -20.47
N ALA A 7 8.44 6.25 -19.48
CA ALA A 7 7.35 5.36 -19.10
C ALA A 7 6.37 5.13 -20.28
N PHE A 8 5.95 6.18 -20.99
CA PHE A 8 5.10 6.04 -22.17
C PHE A 8 5.80 5.33 -23.33
N ALA A 9 7.11 5.56 -23.53
CA ALA A 9 7.90 4.83 -24.51
C ALA A 9 7.96 3.32 -24.19
N ARG A 10 8.07 2.95 -22.89
CA ARG A 10 8.00 1.55 -22.45
C ARG A 10 6.64 0.93 -22.74
N VAL A 11 5.54 1.65 -22.50
CA VAL A 11 4.17 1.18 -22.82
C VAL A 11 4.02 0.93 -24.32
N ARG A 12 4.55 1.80 -25.18
CA ARG A 12 4.53 1.59 -26.64
C ARG A 12 5.19 0.27 -27.04
N ASN A 13 6.28 -0.10 -26.38
CA ASN A 13 7.02 -1.33 -26.68
C ASN A 13 6.42 -2.57 -25.99
N ARG A 14 5.75 -2.40 -24.86
CA ARG A 14 5.14 -3.47 -24.04
C ARG A 14 3.78 -3.03 -23.50
N PRO A 15 2.70 -3.07 -24.32
CA PRO A 15 1.38 -2.57 -23.92
C PRO A 15 0.78 -3.34 -22.74
N LEU A 16 1.20 -4.60 -22.54
CA LEU A 16 0.83 -5.44 -21.40
C LEU A 16 1.07 -4.75 -20.05
N ILE A 17 2.05 -3.84 -19.94
CA ILE A 17 2.33 -3.12 -18.68
C ILE A 17 1.15 -2.25 -18.27
N LEU A 18 0.59 -1.48 -19.21
CA LEU A 18 -0.54 -0.61 -18.92
C LEU A 18 -1.84 -1.40 -18.83
N ILE A 19 -2.05 -2.37 -19.72
CA ILE A 19 -3.27 -3.21 -19.72
C ILE A 19 -3.40 -3.97 -18.41
N PHE A 20 -2.33 -4.62 -17.95
CA PHE A 20 -2.35 -5.35 -16.69
C PHE A 20 -2.66 -4.42 -15.51
N LEU A 21 -1.97 -3.27 -15.44
CA LEU A 21 -2.19 -2.32 -14.37
C LEU A 21 -3.62 -1.76 -14.39
N ALA A 22 -4.16 -1.45 -15.57
CA ALA A 22 -5.53 -0.98 -15.74
C ALA A 22 -6.54 -2.03 -15.28
N ILE A 23 -6.39 -3.30 -15.64
CA ILE A 23 -7.27 -4.38 -15.18
C ILE A 23 -7.14 -4.60 -13.67
N ALA A 24 -5.91 -4.68 -13.14
CA ALA A 24 -5.67 -4.91 -11.72
C ALA A 24 -6.25 -3.78 -10.87
N THR A 25 -6.05 -2.53 -11.27
CA THR A 25 -6.64 -1.36 -10.58
C THR A 25 -8.16 -1.34 -10.69
N PHE A 26 -8.73 -1.75 -11.82
CA PHE A 26 -10.18 -1.84 -11.97
C PHE A 26 -10.79 -2.88 -11.02
N VAL A 27 -10.19 -4.08 -10.94
CA VAL A 27 -10.61 -5.13 -10.01
C VAL A 27 -10.50 -4.66 -8.56
N LEU A 28 -9.42 -3.95 -8.20
CA LEU A 28 -9.29 -3.36 -6.86
C LEU A 28 -10.41 -2.34 -6.57
N CYS A 29 -10.74 -1.47 -7.53
CA CYS A 29 -11.81 -0.49 -7.36
C CYS A 29 -13.18 -1.17 -7.18
N ILE A 30 -13.43 -2.28 -7.88
CA ILE A 30 -14.64 -3.10 -7.71
C ILE A 30 -14.67 -3.68 -6.29
N ILE A 31 -13.57 -4.31 -5.85
CA ILE A 31 -13.48 -4.88 -4.49
C ILE A 31 -13.73 -3.79 -3.45
N GLU A 32 -13.15 -2.60 -3.63
CA GLU A 32 -13.35 -1.45 -2.73
C GLU A 32 -14.82 -0.97 -2.74
N GLN A 33 -15.43 -0.80 -3.92
CA GLN A 33 -16.81 -0.30 -4.06
C GLN A 33 -17.84 -1.21 -3.37
N PHE A 34 -17.65 -2.53 -3.48
CA PHE A 34 -18.57 -3.53 -2.93
C PHE A 34 -18.12 -4.07 -1.56
N ASN A 35 -17.10 -3.45 -0.95
CA ASN A 35 -16.66 -3.83 0.38
C ASN A 35 -17.68 -3.33 1.42
N PRO A 36 -18.24 -4.20 2.28
CA PRO A 36 -19.15 -3.79 3.35
C PRO A 36 -18.55 -2.73 4.29
N PHE A 37 -17.22 -2.70 4.42
CA PHE A 37 -16.53 -1.67 5.19
C PHE A 37 -16.65 -0.28 4.55
N VAL A 38 -16.50 -0.20 3.22
CA VAL A 38 -16.64 1.06 2.49
C VAL A 38 -18.10 1.50 2.47
N GLU A 39 -19.05 0.56 2.36
CA GLU A 39 -20.47 0.89 2.51
C GLU A 39 -20.79 1.51 3.89
N LYS A 40 -20.13 1.02 4.96
CA LYS A 40 -20.35 1.51 6.32
C LYS A 40 -19.60 2.80 6.64
N TYR A 41 -18.40 3.01 6.10
CA TYR A 41 -17.50 4.10 6.50
C TYR A 41 -17.07 5.04 5.36
N GLY A 42 -17.51 4.79 4.11
CA GLY A 42 -17.12 5.49 2.89
C GLY A 42 -17.68 6.90 2.71
N SER A 43 -18.01 7.59 3.80
CA SER A 43 -18.50 8.97 3.78
C SER A 43 -17.73 9.82 4.79
N LEU A 44 -17.29 11.00 4.36
CA LEU A 44 -16.67 11.99 5.26
C LEU A 44 -17.56 12.31 6.45
N LYS A 45 -18.88 12.42 6.25
CA LYS A 45 -19.83 12.69 7.34
C LYS A 45 -19.74 11.60 8.41
N THR A 46 -19.73 10.34 8.00
CA THR A 46 -19.65 9.21 8.93
C THR A 46 -18.31 9.22 9.68
N LEU A 47 -17.19 9.45 8.98
CA LEU A 47 -15.85 9.52 9.59
C LEU A 47 -15.72 10.64 10.62
N ILE A 48 -16.30 11.81 10.36
CA ILE A 48 -16.25 12.96 11.29
C ILE A 48 -17.10 12.71 12.54
N THR A 49 -18.24 12.02 12.39
CA THR A 49 -19.17 11.76 13.52
C THR A 49 -18.78 10.56 14.38
N LEU A 50 -17.80 9.76 13.97
CA LEU A 50 -17.41 8.54 14.67
C LEU A 50 -16.61 8.84 15.94
N ASP A 51 -17.06 8.31 17.09
CA ASP A 51 -16.20 8.28 18.28
C ASP A 51 -15.17 7.15 18.15
N TYR A 52 -14.01 7.51 17.62
CA TYR A 52 -12.89 6.61 17.42
C TYR A 52 -12.47 5.89 18.72
N MET A 53 -12.64 6.53 19.89
CA MET A 53 -12.27 5.91 21.17
C MET A 53 -13.23 4.79 21.57
N GLU A 54 -14.52 4.95 21.28
CA GLU A 54 -15.52 3.91 21.54
C GLU A 54 -15.26 2.67 20.67
N TYR A 55 -14.95 2.87 19.38
CA TYR A 55 -14.64 1.77 18.48
C TYR A 55 -13.36 1.04 18.84
N LEU A 56 -12.31 1.77 19.26
CA LEU A 56 -11.09 1.15 19.77
C LEU A 56 -11.35 0.36 21.05
N ALA A 57 -12.13 0.91 21.99
CA ALA A 57 -12.49 0.23 23.23
C ALA A 57 -13.29 -1.04 22.95
N LYS A 58 -14.27 -0.97 22.05
CA LYS A 58 -15.05 -2.13 21.62
C LYS A 58 -14.17 -3.19 20.96
N PHE A 59 -13.30 -2.80 20.05
CA PHE A 59 -12.36 -3.72 19.41
C PHE A 59 -11.44 -4.42 20.43
N ALA A 60 -10.93 -3.69 21.42
CA ALA A 60 -10.14 -4.27 22.50
C ALA A 60 -10.94 -5.25 23.37
N GLN A 61 -12.22 -4.95 23.64
CA GLN A 61 -13.13 -5.84 24.35
C GLN A 61 -13.42 -7.11 23.54
N ASP A 62 -13.65 -6.99 22.23
CA ASP A 62 -13.91 -8.12 21.33
C ASP A 62 -12.69 -9.06 21.25
N ILE A 63 -11.47 -8.51 21.21
CA ILE A 63 -10.23 -9.30 21.30
C ILE A 63 -10.14 -10.02 22.64
N LYS A 64 -10.41 -9.32 23.74
CA LYS A 64 -10.36 -9.91 25.09
C LYS A 64 -11.38 -11.04 25.25
N ALA A 65 -12.60 -10.85 24.74
CA ALA A 65 -13.65 -11.86 24.75
C ALA A 65 -13.27 -13.08 23.89
N SER A 66 -12.69 -12.86 22.72
CA SER A 66 -12.21 -13.94 21.83
C SER A 66 -11.06 -14.73 22.46
N ALA A 67 -10.16 -14.06 23.19
CA ALA A 67 -9.05 -14.69 23.90
C ALA A 67 -9.51 -15.56 25.09
N ALA A 68 -10.72 -15.34 25.62
CA ALA A 68 -11.29 -16.16 26.69
C ALA A 68 -11.71 -17.57 26.21
N THR A 69 -11.83 -17.79 24.89
CA THR A 69 -12.15 -19.09 24.28
C THR A 69 -11.01 -19.55 23.35
N PRO A 70 -9.97 -20.23 23.86
CA PRO A 70 -8.77 -20.56 23.09
C PRO A 70 -9.05 -21.39 21.82
N GLY A 71 -10.03 -22.30 21.85
CA GLY A 71 -10.36 -23.15 20.71
C GLY A 71 -10.92 -22.38 19.49
N ILE A 72 -11.78 -21.38 19.74
CA ILE A 72 -12.36 -20.52 18.69
C ILE A 72 -11.28 -19.58 18.13
N MET A 73 -10.43 -19.04 19.01
CA MET A 73 -9.34 -18.16 18.60
C MET A 73 -8.34 -18.90 17.70
N VAL A 74 -7.88 -20.10 18.09
CA VAL A 74 -6.93 -20.88 17.27
C VAL A 74 -7.51 -21.24 15.91
N THR A 75 -8.76 -21.71 15.86
CA THR A 75 -9.42 -22.03 14.59
C THR A 75 -9.59 -20.80 13.70
N SER A 76 -9.97 -19.64 14.26
CA SER A 76 -10.06 -18.40 13.48
C SER A 76 -8.72 -17.95 12.89
N ILE A 77 -7.62 -18.10 13.64
CA ILE A 77 -6.27 -17.74 13.17
C ILE A 77 -5.83 -18.66 12.03
N ILE A 78 -6.07 -19.96 12.16
CA ILE A 78 -5.72 -20.94 11.12
C ILE A 78 -6.50 -20.64 9.83
N VAL A 79 -7.82 -20.44 9.93
CA VAL A 79 -8.67 -20.09 8.79
C VAL A 79 -8.20 -18.79 8.14
N PHE A 80 -7.87 -17.79 8.95
CA PHE A 80 -7.35 -16.52 8.46
C PHE A 80 -6.04 -16.69 7.67
N ILE A 81 -5.07 -17.43 8.21
CA ILE A 81 -3.79 -17.69 7.53
C ILE A 81 -4.00 -18.44 6.20
N LEU A 82 -4.91 -19.43 6.18
CA LEU A 82 -5.23 -20.17 4.96
C LEU A 82 -5.84 -19.27 3.89
N LEU A 83 -6.81 -18.41 4.26
CA LEU A 83 -7.43 -17.46 3.34
C LEU A 83 -6.42 -16.44 2.80
N VAL A 84 -5.59 -15.87 3.68
CA VAL A 84 -4.54 -14.93 3.27
C VAL A 84 -3.54 -15.60 2.33
N SER A 85 -3.12 -16.84 2.63
CA SER A 85 -2.19 -17.59 1.78
C SER A 85 -2.78 -17.91 0.40
N ALA A 86 -4.06 -18.31 0.35
CA ALA A 86 -4.76 -18.56 -0.91
C ALA A 86 -4.86 -17.30 -1.77
N CYS A 87 -5.34 -16.19 -1.19
CA CYS A 87 -5.44 -14.90 -1.88
C CYS A 87 -4.07 -14.41 -2.35
N ALA A 88 -3.06 -14.42 -1.46
CA ALA A 88 -1.69 -14.01 -1.78
C ALA A 88 -1.10 -14.83 -2.93
N SER A 89 -1.35 -16.14 -2.96
CA SER A 89 -0.90 -17.01 -4.04
C SER A 89 -1.56 -16.64 -5.38
N ILE A 90 -2.87 -16.39 -5.40
CA ILE A 90 -3.58 -15.95 -6.61
C ILE A 90 -2.96 -14.65 -7.14
N PHE A 91 -2.79 -13.64 -6.28
CA PHE A 91 -2.17 -12.37 -6.67
C PHE A 91 -0.71 -12.54 -7.12
N ALA A 92 0.05 -13.43 -6.47
CA ALA A 92 1.45 -13.66 -6.81
C ALA A 92 1.66 -14.21 -8.22
N VAL A 93 0.74 -15.04 -8.75
CA VAL A 93 0.81 -15.50 -10.14
C VAL A 93 0.81 -14.30 -11.09
N PHE A 94 -0.16 -13.41 -10.94
CA PHE A 94 -0.32 -12.26 -11.82
C PHE A 94 0.81 -11.24 -11.66
N PHE A 95 1.14 -10.89 -10.42
CA PHE A 95 2.16 -9.87 -10.14
C PHE A 95 3.60 -10.35 -10.42
N SER A 96 3.91 -11.64 -10.30
CA SER A 96 5.25 -12.16 -10.64
C SER A 96 5.54 -12.03 -12.15
N GLY A 97 4.57 -12.38 -12.99
CA GLY A 97 4.67 -12.17 -14.44
C GLY A 97 4.76 -10.70 -14.82
N TYR A 98 3.92 -9.86 -14.20
CA TYR A 98 3.93 -8.41 -14.41
C TYR A 98 5.27 -7.77 -14.02
N ALA A 99 5.76 -8.07 -12.81
CA ALA A 99 7.01 -7.51 -12.29
C ALA A 99 8.22 -7.89 -13.16
N GLN A 100 8.26 -9.11 -13.70
CA GLN A 100 9.30 -9.54 -14.63
C GLN A 100 9.26 -8.74 -15.94
N VAL A 101 8.07 -8.59 -16.55
CA VAL A 101 7.90 -7.82 -17.79
C VAL A 101 8.28 -6.36 -17.56
N MET A 102 7.89 -5.79 -16.43
CA MET A 102 8.23 -4.44 -16.04
C MET A 102 9.74 -4.26 -15.87
N TYR A 103 10.39 -5.14 -15.10
CA TYR A 103 11.84 -5.09 -14.87
C TYR A 103 12.64 -5.21 -16.17
N LEU A 104 12.29 -6.14 -17.06
CA LEU A 104 12.93 -6.27 -18.37
C LEU A 104 12.72 -5.04 -19.27
N SER A 105 11.55 -4.38 -19.15
CA SER A 105 11.25 -3.16 -19.89
C SER A 105 12.12 -1.98 -19.45
N VAL A 106 12.39 -1.86 -18.15
CA VAL A 106 13.25 -0.82 -17.59
C VAL A 106 14.70 -1.03 -18.02
N LEU A 107 15.15 -2.29 -18.08
CA LEU A 107 16.47 -2.65 -18.60
C LEU A 107 16.62 -2.53 -20.13
N GLY A 108 15.57 -2.13 -20.86
CA GLY A 108 15.63 -1.94 -22.31
C GLY A 108 15.66 -3.22 -23.15
N TYR A 109 15.37 -4.39 -22.57
CA TYR A 109 15.33 -5.64 -23.33
C TYR A 109 14.15 -5.69 -24.30
N LYS A 110 14.41 -6.16 -25.53
CA LYS A 110 13.38 -6.38 -26.56
C LYS A 110 12.28 -7.34 -26.06
N PRO A 111 11.00 -7.11 -26.42
CA PRO A 111 9.90 -7.96 -26.00
C PRO A 111 10.07 -9.38 -26.56
N LYS A 112 9.99 -10.39 -25.70
CA LYS A 112 9.99 -11.80 -26.11
C LYS A 112 8.70 -12.49 -25.66
N LYS A 113 8.18 -13.37 -26.52
CA LYS A 113 7.04 -14.23 -26.17
C LYS A 113 7.46 -15.14 -25.01
N GLY A 114 6.71 -15.10 -23.91
CA GLY A 114 6.97 -15.92 -22.72
C GLY A 114 7.64 -15.21 -21.55
N ASP A 115 8.00 -13.92 -21.66
CA ASP A 115 8.58 -13.14 -20.54
C ASP A 115 7.69 -13.20 -19.28
N PHE A 116 6.38 -13.15 -19.45
CA PHE A 116 5.41 -13.25 -18.36
C PHE A 116 5.43 -14.63 -17.68
N LYS A 117 5.38 -15.72 -18.47
CA LYS A 117 5.43 -17.10 -17.97
C LYS A 117 6.77 -17.39 -17.28
N SER A 118 7.86 -16.85 -17.82
CA SER A 118 9.19 -16.93 -17.19
C SER A 118 9.20 -16.26 -15.81
N GLY A 119 8.55 -15.11 -15.69
CA GLY A 119 8.37 -14.41 -14.41
C GLY A 119 7.66 -15.26 -13.36
N ILE A 120 6.53 -15.88 -13.76
CA ILE A 120 5.76 -16.78 -12.87
C ILE A 120 6.64 -17.93 -12.39
N ASN A 121 7.20 -18.70 -13.31
CA ASN A 121 7.96 -19.91 -12.96
C ASN A 121 9.15 -19.62 -12.05
N ARG A 122 9.74 -18.43 -12.16
CA ARG A 122 10.95 -18.07 -11.40
C ARG A 122 10.67 -17.37 -10.07
N HIS A 123 9.60 -16.59 -9.98
CA HIS A 123 9.39 -15.66 -8.86
C HIS A 123 8.09 -15.90 -8.07
N PHE A 124 7.22 -16.82 -8.52
CA PHE A 124 5.93 -17.11 -7.87
C PHE A 124 6.05 -17.28 -6.35
N ILE A 125 6.83 -18.26 -5.87
CA ILE A 125 6.94 -18.56 -4.42
C ILE A 125 7.41 -17.34 -3.63
N LYS A 126 8.40 -16.61 -4.16
CA LYS A 126 8.96 -15.42 -3.49
C LYS A 126 7.92 -14.29 -3.42
N MET A 127 7.14 -14.10 -4.47
CA MET A 127 6.06 -13.10 -4.51
C MET A 127 4.89 -13.50 -3.61
N SER A 128 4.52 -14.78 -3.56
CA SER A 128 3.47 -15.28 -2.64
C SER A 128 3.87 -15.01 -1.19
N LEU A 129 5.10 -15.36 -0.81
CA LEU A 129 5.61 -15.07 0.52
C LEU A 129 5.65 -13.56 0.80
N LEU A 130 6.09 -12.75 -0.16
CA LEU A 130 6.08 -11.29 -0.01
C LEU A 130 4.66 -10.76 0.27
N PHE A 131 3.64 -11.24 -0.43
CA PHE A 131 2.27 -10.81 -0.21
C PHE A 131 1.67 -11.31 1.11
N ILE A 132 1.99 -12.52 1.53
CA ILE A 132 1.59 -13.02 2.86
C ILE A 132 2.18 -12.11 3.95
N PHE A 133 3.50 -11.86 3.88
CA PHE A 133 4.15 -10.96 4.83
C PHE A 133 3.59 -9.54 4.73
N PHE A 134 3.34 -9.03 3.52
CA PHE A 134 2.74 -7.72 3.32
C PHE A 134 1.44 -7.60 4.10
N VAL A 135 0.47 -8.51 3.90
CA VAL A 135 -0.82 -8.48 4.61
C VAL A 135 -0.64 -8.53 6.13
N ILE A 136 0.20 -9.43 6.64
CA ILE A 136 0.45 -9.55 8.09
C ILE A 136 1.06 -8.26 8.65
N PHE A 137 2.10 -7.73 8.00
CA PHE A 137 2.74 -6.49 8.43
C PHE A 137 1.83 -5.27 8.24
N THR A 138 0.93 -5.24 7.24
CA THR A 138 -0.10 -4.20 7.11
C THR A 138 -1.02 -4.19 8.32
N ILE A 139 -1.50 -5.36 8.76
CA ILE A 139 -2.40 -5.47 9.91
C ILE A 139 -1.70 -4.98 11.17
N VAL A 140 -0.50 -5.48 11.43
CA VAL A 140 0.31 -5.04 12.58
C VAL A 140 0.58 -3.54 12.51
N PHE A 141 0.94 -3.02 11.34
CA PHE A 141 1.20 -1.60 11.13
C PHE A 141 -0.03 -0.74 11.43
N VAL A 142 -1.22 -1.12 10.92
CA VAL A 142 -2.47 -0.38 11.19
C VAL A 142 -2.80 -0.36 12.68
N ILE A 143 -2.64 -1.49 13.38
CA ILE A 143 -2.87 -1.56 14.85
C ILE A 143 -1.91 -0.63 15.60
N LEU A 144 -0.62 -0.67 15.27
CA LEU A 144 0.38 0.19 15.90
C LEU A 144 0.14 1.68 15.62
N MET A 145 -0.24 2.01 14.38
CA MET A 145 -0.61 3.37 14.01
C MET A 145 -1.81 3.84 14.82
N ALA A 146 -2.87 3.03 14.88
CA ALA A 146 -4.07 3.33 15.67
C ALA A 146 -3.75 3.60 17.15
N TYR A 147 -2.89 2.78 17.76
CA TYR A 147 -2.45 2.95 19.14
C TYR A 147 -1.63 4.23 19.35
N THR A 148 -0.76 4.58 18.40
CA THR A 148 0.11 5.75 18.49
C THR A 148 -0.65 7.08 18.49
N VAL A 149 -1.87 7.11 17.92
CA VAL A 149 -2.73 8.31 17.92
C VAL A 149 -3.46 8.53 19.25
N VAL A 150 -3.62 7.48 20.08
CA VAL A 150 -4.40 7.53 21.32
C VAL A 150 -3.94 8.64 22.29
N PRO A 151 -2.64 8.79 22.61
CA PRO A 151 -2.19 9.83 23.52
C PRO A 151 -2.51 11.24 23.02
N ALA A 152 -2.35 11.49 21.71
CA ALA A 152 -2.63 12.79 21.11
C ALA A 152 -4.13 13.15 21.18
N ILE A 153 -5.02 12.20 20.87
CA ILE A 153 -6.48 12.40 21.00
C ILE A 153 -6.87 12.66 22.46
N MET A 154 -6.30 11.91 23.40
CA MET A 154 -6.60 12.08 24.83
C MET A 154 -6.20 13.47 25.33
N SER A 155 -5.02 13.97 24.96
CA SER A 155 -4.59 15.33 25.32
C SER A 155 -5.51 16.41 24.72
N ILE A 156 -5.98 16.23 23.49
CA ILE A 156 -6.97 17.12 22.87
C ILE A 156 -8.27 17.13 23.69
N LYS A 157 -8.78 15.95 24.08
CA LYS A 157 -10.02 15.84 24.88
C LYS A 157 -9.89 16.54 26.24
N ILE A 158 -8.76 16.37 26.94
CA ILE A 158 -8.54 17.01 28.24
C ILE A 158 -8.46 18.54 28.10
N PHE A 159 -7.86 19.04 27.01
CA PHE A 159 -7.75 20.48 26.77
C PHE A 159 -9.13 21.09 26.51
N PHE A 160 -9.95 20.45 25.67
CA PHE A 160 -11.33 20.87 25.44
C PHE A 160 -12.24 20.69 26.67
N ALA A 161 -11.86 19.85 27.63
CA ALA A 161 -12.54 19.74 28.93
C ALA A 161 -12.21 20.89 29.90
N GLY A 162 -11.36 21.83 29.51
CA GLY A 162 -11.11 23.09 30.22
C GLY A 162 -9.78 23.18 30.98
N ASP A 163 -8.93 22.15 30.95
CA ASP A 163 -7.58 22.27 31.54
C ASP A 163 -6.61 22.91 30.54
N SER A 164 -6.45 24.24 30.63
CA SER A 164 -5.55 25.00 29.77
C SER A 164 -4.06 24.78 30.09
N ARG A 165 -3.71 24.19 31.25
CA ARG A 165 -2.32 23.98 31.68
C ARG A 165 -1.58 22.96 30.82
N ILE A 166 -2.32 22.08 30.13
CA ILE A 166 -1.77 21.05 29.26
C ILE A 166 -1.57 21.50 27.81
N PHE A 167 -1.78 22.79 27.48
CA PHE A 167 -1.67 23.28 26.10
C PHE A 167 -0.34 22.92 25.43
N PHE A 168 0.80 23.20 26.10
CA PHE A 168 2.12 22.90 25.56
C PHE A 168 2.36 21.39 25.41
N GLN A 169 1.91 20.59 26.37
CA GLN A 169 2.02 19.13 26.32
C GLN A 169 1.19 18.55 25.17
N MET A 170 -0.04 19.05 24.98
CA MET A 170 -0.91 18.67 23.87
C MET A 170 -0.26 19.02 22.53
N LEU A 171 0.22 20.25 22.35
CA LEU A 171 0.88 20.69 21.11
C LEU A 171 2.07 19.78 20.77
N LEU A 172 2.94 19.52 21.76
CA LEU A 172 4.11 18.66 21.59
C LEU A 172 3.71 17.25 21.16
N LEU A 173 2.73 16.64 21.84
CA LEU A 173 2.25 15.30 21.53
C LEU A 173 1.64 15.23 20.12
N ILE A 174 0.86 16.23 19.71
CA ILE A 174 0.29 16.30 18.36
C ILE A 174 1.40 16.35 17.30
N ILE A 175 2.38 17.25 17.46
CA ILE A 175 3.48 17.39 16.50
C ILE A 175 4.29 16.10 16.41
N LEU A 176 4.66 15.52 17.56
CA LEU A 176 5.40 14.27 17.62
C LEU A 176 4.64 13.12 16.95
N THR A 177 3.35 12.97 17.26
CA THR A 177 2.49 11.96 16.64
C THR A 177 2.42 12.16 15.13
N ILE A 178 2.16 13.37 14.63
CA ILE A 178 2.10 13.65 13.19
C ILE A 178 3.42 13.29 12.51
N MET A 179 4.56 13.70 13.07
CA MET A 179 5.88 13.37 12.53
C MET A 179 6.12 11.87 12.49
N LEU A 180 5.81 11.16 13.58
CA LEU A 180 5.99 9.71 13.66
C LEU A 180 5.10 8.98 12.63
N LEU A 181 3.82 9.33 12.55
CA LEU A 181 2.89 8.75 11.58
C LEU A 181 3.36 9.01 10.13
N TYR A 182 3.85 10.22 9.84
CA TYR A 182 4.39 10.58 8.54
C TYR A 182 5.60 9.69 8.17
N PHE A 183 6.63 9.65 9.02
CA PHE A 183 7.82 8.85 8.74
C PHE A 183 7.47 7.36 8.65
N ALA A 184 6.67 6.83 9.58
CA ALA A 184 6.25 5.45 9.59
C ALA A 184 5.54 5.06 8.28
N LEU A 185 4.61 5.89 7.81
CA LEU A 185 3.87 5.65 6.57
C LEU A 185 4.76 5.73 5.34
N VAL A 186 5.63 6.74 5.26
CA VAL A 186 6.53 6.92 4.11
C VAL A 186 7.53 5.76 4.03
N PHE A 187 8.17 5.39 5.13
CA PHE A 187 9.08 4.24 5.18
C PHE A 187 8.38 2.93 4.86
N TYR A 188 7.17 2.72 5.39
CA TYR A 188 6.37 1.55 5.09
C TYR A 188 6.11 1.41 3.58
N VAL A 189 5.66 2.48 2.92
CA VAL A 189 5.42 2.49 1.48
C VAL A 189 6.70 2.26 0.68
N MET A 190 7.82 2.89 1.06
CA MET A 190 9.10 2.69 0.39
C MET A 190 9.57 1.23 0.48
N TYR A 191 9.59 0.64 1.68
CA TYR A 191 10.08 -0.72 1.87
C TYR A 191 9.29 -1.75 1.06
N TRP A 192 7.96 -1.66 1.06
CA TRP A 192 7.12 -2.59 0.32
C TRP A 192 7.22 -2.39 -1.19
N SER A 193 7.23 -1.14 -1.66
CA SER A 193 7.31 -0.84 -3.09
C SER A 193 8.61 -1.34 -3.71
N PHE A 194 9.75 -1.15 -3.04
CA PHE A 194 11.06 -1.59 -3.54
C PHE A 194 11.35 -3.08 -3.32
N SER A 195 10.60 -3.76 -2.45
CA SER A 195 10.76 -5.21 -2.25
C SER A 195 10.41 -6.02 -3.51
N VAL A 196 9.42 -5.58 -4.29
CA VAL A 196 9.00 -6.23 -5.54
C VAL A 196 10.13 -6.27 -6.57
N PRO A 197 10.71 -5.14 -7.03
CA PRO A 197 11.84 -5.19 -7.95
C PRO A 197 13.08 -5.85 -7.32
N GLY A 198 13.25 -5.79 -5.99
CA GLY A 198 14.26 -6.54 -5.23
C GLY A 198 14.23 -8.04 -5.50
N ILE A 199 13.05 -8.66 -5.42
CA ILE A 199 12.85 -10.09 -5.66
C ILE A 199 13.16 -10.51 -7.10
N ILE A 200 12.90 -9.61 -8.05
CA ILE A 200 13.16 -9.86 -9.48
C ILE A 200 14.64 -9.67 -9.81
N GLY A 201 15.22 -8.58 -9.33
CA GLY A 201 16.58 -8.15 -9.66
C GLY A 201 17.70 -9.00 -9.07
N PHE A 202 17.43 -9.73 -7.98
CA PHE A 202 18.43 -10.55 -7.27
C PHE A 202 18.02 -12.02 -7.12
N LYS A 203 18.98 -12.93 -7.31
CA LYS A 203 18.74 -14.39 -7.18
C LYS A 203 18.45 -14.82 -5.74
N ARG A 204 19.16 -14.26 -4.75
CA ARG A 204 19.00 -14.55 -3.31
C ARG A 204 18.97 -13.25 -2.52
N GLY A 205 18.21 -13.22 -1.42
CA GLY A 205 18.17 -12.07 -0.51
C GLY A 205 17.61 -10.78 -1.08
N GLY A 206 16.85 -10.82 -2.19
CA GLY A 206 16.42 -9.63 -2.91
C GLY A 206 15.67 -8.59 -2.08
N VAL A 207 14.84 -9.04 -1.12
CA VAL A 207 14.14 -8.14 -0.18
C VAL A 207 15.12 -7.44 0.74
N LEU A 208 16.04 -8.16 1.38
CA LEU A 208 17.05 -7.56 2.27
C LEU A 208 17.95 -6.57 1.53
N VAL A 209 18.31 -6.87 0.29
CA VAL A 209 19.08 -5.94 -0.56
C VAL A 209 18.25 -4.69 -0.87
N ALA A 210 16.97 -4.84 -1.23
CA ALA A 210 16.08 -3.71 -1.47
C ALA A 210 15.93 -2.82 -0.22
N LEU A 211 15.81 -3.41 0.98
CA LEU A 211 15.76 -2.65 2.23
C LEU A 211 17.04 -1.85 2.47
N ARG A 212 18.22 -2.44 2.19
CA ARG A 212 19.49 -1.71 2.27
C ARG A 212 19.56 -0.56 1.27
N MET A 213 19.08 -0.77 0.04
CA MET A 213 19.00 0.29 -0.97
C MET A 213 18.10 1.43 -0.51
N VAL A 214 16.91 1.12 0.00
CA VAL A 214 15.99 2.13 0.54
C VAL A 214 16.64 2.91 1.68
N ASN A 215 17.37 2.25 2.58
CA ASN A 215 18.08 2.93 3.66
C ASN A 215 19.22 3.83 3.17
N GLY A 216 19.96 3.40 2.14
CA GLY A 216 21.05 4.18 1.56
C GLY A 216 20.58 5.43 0.81
N TYR A 217 19.42 5.34 0.12
CA TYR A 217 18.86 6.46 -0.65
C TYR A 217 17.60 7.07 -0.03
N CYS A 218 17.36 6.87 1.27
CA CYS A 218 16.08 7.19 1.91
C CYS A 218 15.65 8.66 1.68
N TRP A 219 16.59 9.60 1.84
CA TRP A 219 16.33 11.03 1.64
C TRP A 219 15.99 11.40 0.19
N TYR A 220 16.55 10.69 -0.78
CA TYR A 220 16.23 10.89 -2.20
C TYR A 220 14.86 10.29 -2.56
N LEU A 221 14.51 9.15 -1.96
CA LEU A 221 13.24 8.45 -2.23
C LEU A 221 12.04 9.13 -1.53
N MET A 222 12.27 9.69 -0.34
CA MET A 222 11.24 10.20 0.55
C MET A 222 10.31 11.24 -0.12
N PRO A 223 10.79 12.31 -0.79
CA PRO A 223 9.89 13.30 -1.40
C PRO A 223 8.94 12.70 -2.44
N ARG A 224 9.40 11.72 -3.23
CA ARG A 224 8.57 11.07 -4.26
C ARG A 224 7.59 10.09 -3.65
N ALA A 225 7.98 9.36 -2.60
CA ALA A 225 7.06 8.52 -1.83
C ALA A 225 5.99 9.37 -1.13
N THR A 226 6.37 10.51 -0.55
CA THR A 226 5.45 11.47 0.06
C THR A 226 4.46 12.03 -0.95
N LEU A 227 4.91 12.43 -2.14
CA LEU A 227 4.02 12.91 -3.20
C LEU A 227 3.03 11.82 -3.64
N PHE A 228 3.48 10.56 -3.73
CA PHE A 228 2.61 9.43 -4.03
C PHE A 228 1.55 9.19 -2.96
N ILE A 229 1.95 9.17 -1.68
CA ILE A 229 1.03 9.03 -0.54
C ILE A 229 0.03 10.18 -0.53
N PHE A 230 0.49 11.41 -0.74
CA PHE A 230 -0.37 12.58 -0.81
C PHE A 230 -1.38 12.48 -1.97
N ALA A 231 -0.93 12.08 -3.16
CA ALA A 231 -1.81 11.90 -4.32
C ALA A 231 -2.88 10.83 -4.09
N ILE A 232 -2.52 9.68 -3.52
CA ILE A 232 -3.49 8.65 -3.11
C ILE A 232 -4.43 9.20 -2.04
N GLY A 233 -3.91 9.87 -1.01
CA GLY A 233 -4.73 10.45 0.06
C GLY A 233 -5.75 11.46 -0.46
N VAL A 234 -5.36 12.34 -1.37
CA VAL A 234 -6.27 13.28 -2.04
C VAL A 234 -7.31 12.52 -2.88
N SER A 235 -6.90 11.47 -3.59
CA SER A 235 -7.83 10.62 -4.34
C SER A 235 -8.89 10.01 -3.44
N GLU A 236 -8.48 9.41 -2.31
CA GLU A 236 -9.41 8.82 -1.34
C GLU A 236 -10.32 9.88 -0.70
N LEU A 237 -9.80 11.06 -0.37
CA LEU A 237 -10.61 12.18 0.16
C LEU A 237 -11.69 12.62 -0.83
N ILE A 238 -11.36 12.70 -2.13
CA ILE A 238 -12.33 13.00 -3.19
C ILE A 238 -13.41 11.91 -3.22
N MET A 239 -13.02 10.62 -3.17
CA MET A 239 -13.98 9.52 -3.16
C MET A 239 -14.89 9.53 -1.92
N LEU A 240 -14.34 9.82 -0.74
CA LEU A 240 -15.11 9.96 0.50
C LEU A 240 -16.05 11.17 0.48
N ALA A 241 -15.65 12.28 -0.12
CA ALA A 241 -16.51 13.45 -0.32
C ALA A 241 -17.67 13.14 -1.27
N LEU A 242 -17.41 12.29 -2.26
CA LEU A 242 -18.40 11.73 -3.15
C LEU A 242 -19.23 10.60 -2.51
N ASN A 243 -19.14 10.31 -1.20
CA ASN A 243 -19.89 9.21 -0.59
C ASN A 243 -19.73 7.86 -1.33
N TYR A 244 -18.50 7.52 -1.72
CA TYR A 244 -18.20 6.26 -2.41
C TYR A 244 -18.78 5.05 -1.67
N GLY A 245 -19.31 4.08 -2.43
CA GLY A 245 -20.07 2.95 -1.86
C GLY A 245 -21.52 3.27 -1.44
N ARG A 246 -21.98 4.53 -1.54
CA ARG A 246 -23.37 4.93 -1.23
C ARG A 246 -23.97 5.76 -2.38
N GLY A 247 -25.13 5.36 -2.88
CA GLY A 247 -25.86 6.13 -3.89
C GLY A 247 -26.68 5.28 -4.85
N SER A 248 -27.30 5.93 -5.83
CA SER A 248 -28.00 5.24 -6.92
C SER A 248 -27.01 4.44 -7.77
N ALA A 249 -27.50 3.42 -8.49
CA ALA A 249 -26.65 2.58 -9.34
C ALA A 249 -25.84 3.38 -10.37
N ALA A 250 -26.43 4.42 -10.96
CA ALA A 250 -25.73 5.29 -11.92
C ALA A 250 -24.56 6.06 -11.27
N TYR A 251 -24.75 6.54 -10.05
CA TYR A 251 -23.72 7.24 -9.29
C TYR A 251 -22.57 6.31 -8.88
N ALA A 252 -22.90 5.09 -8.44
CA ALA A 252 -21.93 4.07 -8.11
C ALA A 252 -21.02 3.70 -9.30
N ILE A 253 -21.60 3.60 -10.51
CA ILE A 253 -20.84 3.36 -11.74
C ILE A 253 -19.91 4.53 -12.04
N PHE A 254 -20.41 5.77 -11.98
CA PHE A 254 -19.58 6.96 -12.21
C PHE A 254 -18.41 7.04 -11.22
N ALA A 255 -18.68 6.86 -9.93
CA ALA A 255 -17.67 6.92 -8.89
C ALA A 255 -16.63 5.79 -9.03
N LEU A 256 -17.04 4.59 -9.44
CA LEU A 256 -16.12 3.48 -9.74
C LEU A 256 -15.14 3.84 -10.86
N PHE A 257 -15.64 4.38 -11.98
CA PHE A 257 -14.77 4.77 -13.11
C PHE A 257 -13.85 5.94 -12.75
N LEU A 258 -14.36 6.93 -11.99
CA LEU A 258 -13.55 8.04 -11.52
C LEU A 258 -12.40 7.55 -10.62
N ASN A 259 -12.71 6.71 -9.63
CA ASN A 259 -11.71 6.10 -8.74
C ASN A 259 -10.66 5.32 -9.53
N TRP A 260 -11.12 4.52 -10.49
CA TRP A 260 -10.23 3.73 -11.35
C TRP A 260 -9.26 4.60 -12.16
N ILE A 261 -9.75 5.65 -12.81
CA ILE A 261 -8.92 6.57 -13.59
C ILE A 261 -7.90 7.28 -12.69
N MET A 262 -8.32 7.76 -11.52
CA MET A 262 -7.45 8.44 -10.57
C MET A 262 -6.35 7.51 -10.05
N LYS A 263 -6.71 6.31 -9.58
CA LYS A 263 -5.73 5.32 -9.11
C LYS A 263 -4.77 4.91 -10.21
N LEU A 264 -5.25 4.70 -11.43
CA LEU A 264 -4.40 4.36 -12.57
C LEU A 264 -3.40 5.50 -12.89
N ALA A 265 -3.87 6.75 -12.90
CA ALA A 265 -3.05 7.93 -13.15
C ALA A 265 -1.96 8.14 -12.08
N ILE A 266 -2.20 7.71 -10.83
CA ILE A 266 -1.25 7.81 -9.72
C ILE A 266 -0.28 6.61 -9.69
N LEU A 267 -0.81 5.38 -9.82
CA LEU A 267 -0.02 4.14 -9.70
C LEU A 267 0.92 3.94 -10.88
N PHE A 268 0.49 4.26 -12.10
CA PHE A 268 1.30 4.07 -13.31
C PHE A 268 2.66 4.80 -13.26
N PRO A 269 2.72 6.12 -13.00
CA PRO A 269 4.00 6.82 -12.89
C PRO A 269 4.80 6.36 -11.68
N TYR A 270 4.15 6.03 -10.55
CA TYR A 270 4.83 5.58 -9.35
C TYR A 270 5.54 4.23 -9.54
N ILE A 271 4.87 3.24 -10.11
CA ILE A 271 5.48 1.93 -10.40
C ILE A 271 6.66 2.09 -11.37
N ASN A 272 6.52 2.92 -12.41
CA ASN A 272 7.62 3.23 -13.33
C ASN A 272 8.81 3.88 -12.62
N PHE A 273 8.55 4.79 -11.69
CA PHE A 273 9.57 5.41 -10.86
C PHE A 273 10.28 4.37 -9.98
N VAL A 274 9.54 3.52 -9.27
CA VAL A 274 10.09 2.50 -8.36
C VAL A 274 11.00 1.53 -9.11
N PHE A 275 10.55 0.97 -10.22
CA PHE A 275 11.38 0.05 -11.02
C PHE A 275 12.56 0.76 -11.69
N GLY A 276 12.36 2.00 -12.18
CA GLY A 276 13.43 2.80 -12.77
C GLY A 276 14.56 3.07 -11.79
N VAL A 277 14.22 3.67 -10.65
CA VAL A 277 15.22 4.02 -9.62
C VAL A 277 15.81 2.78 -8.98
N PHE A 278 15.07 1.68 -8.86
CA PHE A 278 15.67 0.42 -8.39
C PHE A 278 16.81 -0.06 -9.29
N VAL A 279 16.66 0.04 -10.61
CA VAL A 279 17.73 -0.33 -11.55
C VAL A 279 18.93 0.61 -11.40
N GLU A 280 18.69 1.92 -11.33
CA GLU A 280 19.75 2.93 -11.11
C GLU A 280 20.53 2.67 -9.81
N MET A 281 19.83 2.48 -8.68
CA MET A 281 20.45 2.17 -7.39
C MET A 281 21.21 0.84 -7.40
N LYS A 282 20.72 -0.15 -8.15
CA LYS A 282 21.38 -1.45 -8.30
C LYS A 282 22.71 -1.31 -9.03
N GLU A 283 22.76 -0.52 -10.09
CA GLU A 283 23.99 -0.27 -10.85
C GLU A 283 25.03 0.48 -10.02
N ASP A 284 24.60 1.45 -9.20
CA ASP A 284 25.47 2.23 -8.33
C ASP A 284 26.03 1.41 -7.15
N MET A 285 25.18 0.67 -6.44
CA MET A 285 25.59 -0.11 -5.25
C MET A 285 26.23 -1.46 -5.56
N PHE A 286 25.88 -2.06 -6.71
CA PHE A 286 26.37 -3.37 -7.13
C PHE A 286 26.86 -3.32 -8.58
N PRO A 287 27.90 -2.53 -8.87
CA PRO A 287 28.46 -2.47 -10.21
C PRO A 287 28.88 -3.89 -10.59
N SER A 288 28.32 -4.40 -11.69
CA SER A 288 28.84 -5.62 -12.30
C SER A 288 30.30 -5.31 -12.64
N ARG A 289 31.25 -5.99 -11.96
CA ARG A 289 32.63 -6.01 -12.41
C ARG A 289 32.60 -6.35 -13.90
N GLN A 290 33.01 -5.39 -14.72
CA GLN A 290 33.20 -5.59 -16.16
C GLN A 290 34.15 -6.76 -16.39
#